data_AF-A0A3S4Y3W2-F1
#
_entry.id   AF-A0A3S4Y3W2-F1
#
_cell.length_a   1.000
_cell.length_b   1.000
_cell.length_c   1.000
_cell.angle_alpha   90.00
_cell.angle_beta   90.00
_cell.angle_gamma   90.00
#
_symmetry.space_group_name_H-M   'P 1'
#
loop_
_entity.id
_entity.type
_entity.pdbx_description
1 polymer ?
#
loop_
_entity_poly.entity_id
_entity_poly.type
_entity_poly.pdbx_seq_one_letter_code
_entity_poly.pdbx_strand_id
1 'polypeptide(L)'
;MLLAGDEFGNTQYGNNNAYCQDNEIAWLKWESFNKNLFEVTKQTIALRKQIHSLQKDAWWSNDNVNWLNVWGKPMQQEDWHNLGVKALQILLDDKWLLLINAKAESQTFILPNCAVSQWKAFVETTNLTFIQSQEVTVSSMAFCLLYRVDN
;
A
#
# COMPACT_ATOMS: atom_id res chain seq x y z
N MET A 1 2.46 13.59 5.86
CA MET A 1 3.56 14.51 5.50
C MET A 1 4.45 13.80 4.50
N LEU A 2 4.96 14.50 3.49
CA LEU A 2 5.88 13.98 2.48
C LEU A 2 7.12 14.88 2.48
N LEU A 3 8.33 14.30 2.48
CA LEU A 3 9.57 15.07 2.40
C LEU A 3 9.79 15.51 0.95
N ALA A 4 10.12 16.79 0.73
CA ALA A 4 10.38 17.29 -0.60
C ALA A 4 11.56 16.55 -1.24
N GLY A 5 11.35 16.04 -2.45
CA GLY A 5 12.32 15.25 -3.20
C GLY A 5 12.08 13.75 -3.15
N ASP A 6 11.34 13.23 -2.15
CA ASP A 6 10.98 11.79 -2.11
C ASP A 6 10.15 11.40 -3.33
N GLU A 7 9.33 12.33 -3.85
CA GLU A 7 8.47 12.09 -5.00
C GLU A 7 9.24 11.88 -6.31
N PHE A 8 10.53 12.22 -6.39
CA PHE A 8 11.33 12.01 -7.60
C PHE A 8 12.70 11.36 -7.33
N GLY A 9 12.91 10.85 -6.11
CA GLY A 9 14.08 10.04 -5.76
C GLY A 9 15.30 10.85 -5.34
N ASN A 10 15.10 11.98 -4.64
CA ASN A 10 16.19 12.74 -4.05
C ASN A 10 17.03 11.87 -3.11
N THR A 11 18.34 12.08 -3.09
CA THR A 11 19.27 11.30 -2.26
C THR A 11 20.30 12.18 -1.60
N GLN A 12 20.54 11.92 -0.31
CA GLN A 12 21.64 12.48 0.47
C GLN A 12 22.85 11.51 0.50
N TYR A 13 22.90 10.54 -0.42
CA TYR A 13 23.95 9.53 -0.55
C TYR A 13 24.25 8.76 0.74
N GLY A 14 23.21 8.48 1.53
CA GLY A 14 23.32 7.77 2.80
C GLY A 14 23.61 8.64 4.01
N ASN A 15 23.83 9.95 3.85
CA ASN A 15 23.85 10.88 4.98
C ASN A 15 22.42 11.04 5.51
N ASN A 16 22.18 10.72 6.79
CA ASN A 16 20.89 10.88 7.47
C ASN A 16 20.86 12.12 8.39
N ASN A 17 21.89 12.96 8.34
CA ASN A 17 22.08 14.13 9.20
C ASN A 17 22.74 15.29 8.45
N ALA A 18 22.16 15.69 7.31
CA ALA A 18 22.69 16.76 6.44
C ALA A 18 22.49 18.20 6.97
N TYR A 19 22.41 18.40 8.29
CA TYR A 19 22.00 19.68 8.90
C TYR A 19 22.96 20.85 8.61
N CYS A 20 24.26 20.57 8.42
CA CYS A 20 25.30 21.57 8.16
C CYS A 20 25.75 21.61 6.70
N GLN A 21 25.00 20.96 5.79
CA GLN A 21 25.36 20.84 4.38
C GLN A 21 24.52 21.83 3.57
N ASP A 22 25.16 22.92 3.13
CA ASP A 22 24.59 23.82 2.12
C ASP A 22 25.29 23.56 0.78
N ASN A 23 24.98 22.42 0.17
CA ASN A 23 25.57 21.94 -1.09
C ASN A 23 24.69 20.86 -1.75
N GLU A 24 25.19 20.22 -2.80
CA GLU A 24 24.51 19.21 -3.62
C GLU A 24 24.09 17.95 -2.86
N ILE A 25 24.57 17.73 -1.63
CA ILE A 25 24.07 16.66 -0.76
C ILE A 25 22.65 16.99 -0.27
N ALA A 26 22.39 18.25 0.07
CA ALA A 26 21.12 18.69 0.65
C ALA A 26 20.14 19.28 -0.38
N TRP A 27 20.64 19.88 -1.46
CA TRP A 27 19.80 20.50 -2.49
C TRP A 27 19.00 19.48 -3.31
N LEU A 28 17.83 19.90 -3.81
CA LEU A 28 16.98 19.08 -4.67
C LEU A 28 17.57 18.93 -6.08
N LYS A 29 17.73 17.69 -6.53
CA LYS A 29 18.36 17.34 -7.82
C LYS A 29 17.36 17.26 -8.97
N TRP A 30 16.86 18.41 -9.41
CA TRP A 30 15.88 18.51 -10.51
C TRP A 30 16.34 17.88 -11.84
N GLU A 31 17.65 17.85 -12.11
CA GLU A 31 18.20 17.24 -13.33
C GLU A 31 18.07 15.70 -13.33
N SER A 32 17.98 15.06 -12.16
CA SER A 32 17.84 13.61 -11.99
C SER A 32 16.39 13.17 -11.71
N PHE A 33 15.41 13.95 -12.19
CA PHE A 33 14.00 13.76 -11.86
C PHE A 33 13.43 12.42 -12.36
N ASN A 34 13.04 11.55 -11.42
CA ASN A 34 12.36 10.30 -11.75
C ASN A 34 10.86 10.51 -11.99
N LYS A 35 10.47 10.62 -13.27
CA LYS A 35 9.07 10.81 -13.68
C LYS A 35 8.13 9.68 -13.23
N ASN A 36 8.60 8.44 -13.22
CA ASN A 36 7.76 7.30 -12.84
C ASN A 36 7.40 7.36 -11.36
N LEU A 37 8.39 7.62 -10.48
CA LEU A 37 8.15 7.77 -9.04
C LEU A 37 7.24 8.97 -8.74
N PHE A 38 7.38 10.04 -9.51
CA PHE A 38 6.55 11.24 -9.36
C PHE A 38 5.09 10.97 -9.71
N GLU A 39 4.82 10.30 -10.84
CA GLU A 39 3.45 9.93 -11.20
C GLU A 39 2.84 8.95 -10.19
N VAL A 40 3.59 7.95 -9.71
CA VAL A 40 3.12 7.03 -8.65
C VAL A 40 2.75 7.80 -7.37
N THR A 41 3.61 8.75 -6.96
CA THR A 41 3.36 9.56 -5.75
C THR A 41 2.12 10.44 -5.92
N LYS A 42 2.00 11.11 -7.07
CA LYS A 42 0.86 11.94 -7.43
C LYS A 42 -0.44 11.14 -7.48
N GLN A 43 -0.43 9.96 -8.09
CA GLN A 43 -1.59 9.06 -8.13
C GLN A 43 -1.94 8.55 -6.74
N THR A 44 -0.96 8.21 -5.90
CA THR A 44 -1.18 7.78 -4.51
C THR A 44 -1.86 8.87 -3.67
N ILE A 45 -1.44 10.13 -3.84
CA ILE A 45 -2.09 11.28 -3.19
C ILE A 45 -3.53 11.43 -3.69
N ALA A 46 -3.75 11.35 -5.00
CA ALA A 46 -5.09 11.45 -5.59
C ALA A 46 -6.02 10.32 -5.11
N LEU A 47 -5.50 9.11 -4.99
CA LEU A 47 -6.18 7.93 -4.49
C LEU A 47 -6.54 8.05 -3.01
N ARG A 48 -5.61 8.52 -2.16
CA ARG A 48 -5.92 8.83 -0.75
C ARG A 48 -7.11 9.78 -0.63
N LYS A 49 -7.22 10.76 -1.52
CA LYS A 49 -8.35 11.71 -1.60
C LYS A 49 -9.66 11.10 -2.13
N GLN A 50 -9.67 9.84 -2.58
CA GLN A 50 -10.88 9.12 -2.96
C GLN A 50 -11.37 8.19 -1.84
N ILE A 51 -10.51 7.82 -0.90
CA ILE A 51 -10.84 6.94 0.23
C ILE A 51 -11.36 7.80 1.37
N HIS A 52 -12.62 7.58 1.76
CA HIS A 52 -13.33 8.41 2.73
C HIS A 52 -12.74 8.27 4.13
N SER A 53 -12.47 7.03 4.54
CA SER A 53 -11.88 6.74 5.86
C SER A 53 -10.46 7.28 6.05
N LEU A 54 -9.76 7.67 4.97
CA LEU A 54 -8.43 8.30 5.05
C LEU A 54 -8.48 9.83 5.13
N GLN A 55 -9.66 10.43 4.99
CA GLN A 55 -9.85 11.89 4.99
C GLN A 55 -10.60 12.40 6.22
N LYS A 56 -11.36 11.53 6.89
CA LYS A 56 -12.06 11.90 8.11
C LYS A 56 -11.09 12.12 9.26
N ASP A 57 -11.28 13.23 9.96
CA ASP A 57 -10.66 13.49 11.25
C ASP A 57 -11.48 12.81 12.36
N ALA A 58 -11.50 11.49 12.34
CA ALA A 58 -12.22 10.66 13.30
C ALA A 58 -11.51 9.31 13.46
N TRP A 59 -11.65 8.72 14.64
CA TRP A 59 -11.22 7.33 14.87
C TRP A 59 -12.03 6.37 13.99
N TRP A 60 -11.35 5.34 13.49
CA TRP A 60 -12.00 4.25 12.77
C TRP A 60 -12.88 3.40 13.70
N SER A 61 -13.92 2.80 13.13
CA SER A 61 -14.80 1.83 13.76
C SER A 61 -14.87 0.56 12.92
N ASN A 62 -15.58 -0.46 13.41
CA ASN A 62 -15.84 -1.68 12.64
C ASN A 62 -16.74 -1.42 11.42
N ASP A 63 -17.34 -0.24 11.28
CA ASP A 63 -18.20 0.12 10.15
C ASP A 63 -17.39 0.55 8.92
N ASN A 64 -16.13 0.94 9.10
CA ASN A 64 -15.36 1.55 8.02
C ASN A 64 -13.98 0.92 7.81
N VAL A 65 -13.48 0.12 8.76
CA VAL A 65 -12.23 -0.63 8.62
C VAL A 65 -12.40 -2.06 9.12
N ASN A 66 -12.07 -3.02 8.25
CA ASN A 66 -12.01 -4.43 8.58
C ASN A 66 -10.57 -4.95 8.40
N TRP A 67 -10.01 -5.50 9.49
CA TRP A 67 -8.68 -6.10 9.49
C TRP A 67 -8.80 -7.60 9.23
N LEU A 68 -8.18 -8.09 8.15
CA LEU A 68 -8.30 -9.47 7.72
C LEU A 68 -6.94 -10.15 7.67
N ASN A 69 -6.91 -11.44 7.94
CA ASN A 69 -5.74 -12.28 7.74
C ASN A 69 -5.57 -12.67 6.26
N VAL A 70 -4.53 -13.45 5.95
CA VAL A 70 -4.23 -13.88 4.57
C VAL A 70 -5.32 -14.75 3.93
N TRP A 71 -6.25 -15.29 4.72
CA TRP A 71 -7.39 -16.09 4.25
C TRP A 71 -8.68 -15.26 4.06
N GLY A 72 -8.60 -13.94 4.19
CA GLY A 72 -9.75 -13.04 4.05
C GLY A 72 -10.73 -13.11 5.22
N LYS A 73 -10.31 -13.65 6.37
CA LYS A 73 -11.10 -13.74 7.60
C LYS A 73 -10.71 -12.63 8.58
N PRO A 74 -11.63 -12.14 9.44
CA PRO A 74 -11.30 -11.18 10.48
C PRO A 74 -10.14 -11.66 11.35
N MET A 75 -9.14 -10.78 11.54
CA MET A 75 -8.00 -11.05 12.42
C MET A 75 -8.47 -11.40 13.83
N GLN A 76 -8.03 -12.55 14.35
CA GLN A 76 -8.24 -12.95 15.73
C GLN A 76 -7.07 -12.51 16.62
N GLN A 77 -7.21 -12.65 17.95
CA GLN A 77 -6.17 -12.27 18.90
C GLN A 77 -4.85 -13.00 18.61
N GLU A 78 -4.90 -14.28 18.25
CA GLU A 78 -3.74 -15.10 17.93
C GLU A 78 -3.01 -14.61 16.68
N ASP A 79 -3.76 -14.14 15.68
CA ASP A 79 -3.19 -13.60 14.44
C ASP A 79 -2.37 -12.33 14.73
N TRP A 80 -2.84 -11.47 15.63
CA TRP A 80 -2.13 -10.25 16.04
C TRP A 80 -0.82 -10.53 16.77
N HIS A 81 -0.75 -11.65 17.49
CA HIS A 81 0.45 -12.07 18.21
C HIS A 81 1.37 -12.98 17.39
N ASN A 82 0.97 -13.37 16.17
CA ASN A 82 1.75 -14.24 15.30
C ASN A 82 2.86 -13.45 14.56
N LEU A 83 4.09 -13.58 15.06
CA LEU A 83 5.27 -12.91 14.48
C LEU A 83 5.74 -13.50 13.13
N GLY A 84 5.18 -14.63 12.69
CA GLY A 84 5.61 -15.36 11.49
C GLY A 84 4.90 -14.94 10.20
N VAL A 85 3.63 -14.54 10.26
CA VAL A 85 2.82 -14.31 9.04
C VAL A 85 3.15 -12.96 8.37
N LYS A 86 3.46 -11.91 9.13
CA LYS A 86 3.90 -10.57 8.64
C LYS A 86 3.13 -10.07 7.40
N ALA A 87 1.84 -10.40 7.31
CA ALA A 87 0.99 -10.12 6.18
C ALA A 87 -0.46 -10.01 6.64
N LEU A 88 -1.20 -9.07 6.07
CA LEU A 88 -2.60 -8.80 6.41
C LEU A 88 -3.31 -8.09 5.26
N GLN A 89 -4.64 -8.07 5.31
CA GLN A 89 -5.48 -7.27 4.42
C GLN A 89 -6.23 -6.21 5.23
N ILE A 90 -6.38 -5.01 4.66
CA ILE A 90 -7.15 -3.92 5.24
C ILE A 90 -8.27 -3.56 4.26
N LEU A 91 -9.51 -3.83 4.65
CA LEU A 91 -10.68 -3.42 3.89
C LEU A 91 -11.20 -2.09 4.46
N LEU A 92 -11.14 -1.03 3.65
CA LEU A 92 -11.61 0.31 3.97
C LEU A 92 -12.90 0.61 3.21
N ASP A 93 -13.88 1.18 3.92
CA ASP A 93 -15.16 1.66 3.36
C ASP A 93 -15.91 0.59 2.55
N ASP A 94 -15.71 -0.71 2.87
CA ASP A 94 -16.19 -1.88 2.11
C ASP A 94 -15.88 -1.85 0.60
N LYS A 95 -14.91 -1.03 0.20
CA LYS A 95 -14.64 -0.73 -1.21
C LYS A 95 -13.18 -0.87 -1.59
N TRP A 96 -12.27 -0.55 -0.68
CA TRP A 96 -10.83 -0.52 -0.95
C TRP A 96 -10.13 -1.59 -0.14
N LEU A 97 -9.43 -2.51 -0.79
CA LEU A 97 -8.75 -3.62 -0.13
C LEU A 97 -7.24 -3.50 -0.33
N LEU A 98 -6.52 -3.22 0.75
CA LEU A 98 -5.06 -3.15 0.77
C LEU A 98 -4.51 -4.50 1.23
N LEU A 99 -3.70 -5.14 0.39
CA LEU A 99 -2.94 -6.34 0.73
C LEU A 99 -1.52 -5.91 1.10
N ILE A 100 -1.02 -6.32 2.26
CA ILE A 100 0.32 -5.98 2.74
C ILE A 100 1.12 -7.26 2.93
N ASN A 101 2.26 -7.39 2.23
CA ASN A 101 3.22 -8.45 2.45
C ASN A 101 4.56 -7.88 2.93
N ALA A 102 4.86 -8.03 4.22
CA ALA A 102 6.13 -7.63 4.82
C ALA A 102 7.11 -8.81 4.99
N LYS A 103 6.88 -9.92 4.27
CA LYS A 103 7.81 -11.04 4.19
C LYS A 103 8.86 -10.82 3.11
N ALA A 104 10.00 -11.47 3.27
CA ALA A 104 11.05 -11.55 2.25
C ALA A 104 10.72 -12.53 1.11
N GLU A 105 9.56 -13.19 1.16
CA GLU A 105 9.02 -14.14 0.17
C GLU A 105 7.63 -13.70 -0.29
N SER A 106 7.15 -14.26 -1.40
CA SER A 106 5.80 -13.99 -1.90
C SER A 106 4.74 -14.54 -0.95
N GLN A 107 3.62 -13.83 -0.83
CA GLN A 107 2.47 -14.23 -0.02
C GLN A 107 1.21 -14.30 -0.90
N THR A 108 0.50 -15.41 -0.82
CA THR A 108 -0.83 -15.57 -1.44
C THR A 108 -1.92 -15.15 -0.46
N PHE A 109 -2.87 -14.35 -0.95
CA PHE A 109 -4.03 -13.87 -0.23
C PHE A 109 -5.30 -14.44 -0.85
N ILE A 110 -6.23 -14.88 -0.01
CA ILE A 110 -7.61 -15.19 -0.41
C ILE A 110 -8.43 -13.92 -0.18
N LEU A 111 -9.08 -13.42 -1.22
CA LEU A 111 -9.88 -12.19 -1.14
C LEU A 111 -11.20 -12.41 -0.38
N PRO A 112 -11.67 -11.43 0.41
CA PRO A 112 -12.91 -11.57 1.17
C PRO A 112 -14.17 -11.53 0.28
N ASN A 113 -15.13 -12.42 0.61
CA ASN A 113 -16.57 -12.34 0.32
C ASN A 113 -17.04 -11.94 -1.11
N CYS A 114 -16.23 -12.12 -2.15
CA CYS A 114 -16.58 -11.84 -3.55
C CYS A 114 -15.67 -12.65 -4.49
N ALA A 115 -16.15 -12.98 -5.69
CA ALA A 115 -15.26 -13.52 -6.74
C ALA A 115 -14.21 -12.46 -7.16
N VAL A 116 -13.01 -12.87 -7.57
CA VAL A 116 -11.95 -11.95 -8.07
C VAL A 116 -12.45 -11.02 -9.16
N SER A 117 -13.43 -11.44 -9.97
CA SER A 117 -14.03 -10.60 -11.01
C SER A 117 -14.67 -9.29 -10.50
N GLN A 118 -14.96 -9.18 -9.20
CA GLN A 118 -15.51 -7.97 -8.58
C GLN A 118 -14.42 -7.02 -8.03
N TRP A 119 -13.17 -7.47 -7.99
CA TRP A 119 -12.03 -6.67 -7.55
C TRP A 119 -11.16 -6.28 -8.75
N LYS A 120 -10.81 -5.00 -8.84
CA LYS A 120 -9.83 -4.50 -9.82
C LYS A 120 -8.60 -3.98 -9.09
N ALA A 121 -7.42 -4.32 -9.61
CA ALA A 121 -6.19 -3.71 -9.12
C ALA A 121 -6.11 -2.25 -9.53
N PHE A 122 -5.63 -1.43 -8.61
CA PHE A 122 -5.16 -0.10 -8.92
C PHE A 122 -3.80 -0.23 -9.64
N VAL A 123 -3.70 0.36 -10.82
CA VAL A 123 -2.83 -0.03 -11.95
C VAL A 123 -1.31 0.06 -11.68
N GLU A 124 -0.85 0.59 -10.56
CA GLU A 124 0.57 0.92 -10.36
C GLU A 124 1.26 0.31 -9.14
N THR A 125 0.59 -0.58 -8.38
CA THR A 125 1.29 -1.43 -7.41
C THR A 125 1.91 -2.62 -8.14
N THR A 126 3.18 -2.50 -8.53
CA THR A 126 3.97 -3.50 -9.27
C THR A 126 4.02 -4.88 -8.60
N ASN A 127 4.10 -5.92 -9.44
CA ASN A 127 4.28 -7.36 -9.14
C ASN A 127 3.02 -8.12 -8.69
N LEU A 128 1.92 -7.94 -9.41
CA LEU A 128 0.72 -8.76 -9.24
C LEU A 128 0.68 -9.91 -10.24
N THR A 129 0.58 -11.13 -9.70
CA THR A 129 0.12 -12.28 -10.46
C THR A 129 -1.27 -12.63 -9.92
N PHE A 130 -2.30 -12.43 -10.74
CA PHE A 130 -3.64 -12.94 -10.45
C PHE A 130 -3.64 -14.46 -10.67
N ILE A 131 -3.88 -15.24 -9.62
CA ILE A 131 -3.94 -16.69 -9.69
C ILE A 131 -5.40 -17.09 -9.43
N GLN A 132 -6.16 -17.34 -10.50
CA GLN A 132 -7.50 -17.94 -10.43
C GLN A 132 -8.53 -17.16 -9.55
N SER A 133 -9.72 -17.75 -9.36
CA SER A 133 -10.99 -17.05 -9.11
C SER A 133 -11.14 -16.32 -7.77
N GLN A 134 -10.23 -16.47 -6.79
CA GLN A 134 -10.25 -15.75 -5.49
C GLN A 134 -8.87 -15.44 -4.87
N GLU A 135 -7.75 -15.70 -5.58
CA GLU A 135 -6.41 -15.58 -4.99
C GLU A 135 -5.54 -14.52 -5.69
N VAL A 136 -4.78 -13.79 -4.87
CA VAL A 136 -3.81 -12.80 -5.32
C VAL A 136 -2.48 -13.07 -4.64
N THR A 137 -1.41 -13.23 -5.42
CA THR A 137 -0.05 -13.33 -4.88
C THR A 137 0.62 -11.96 -4.96
N VAL A 138 1.12 -11.50 -3.81
CA VAL A 138 1.90 -10.27 -3.67
C VAL A 138 3.36 -10.65 -3.44
N SER A 139 4.27 -10.04 -4.18
CA SER A 139 5.71 -10.32 -4.07
C SER A 139 6.28 -9.96 -2.69
N SER A 140 7.51 -10.39 -2.45
CA SER A 140 8.32 -9.99 -1.29
C SER A 140 8.31 -8.47 -1.07
N MET A 141 8.14 -8.05 0.20
CA MET A 141 8.20 -6.66 0.66
C MET A 141 7.37 -5.68 -0.20
N ALA A 142 6.13 -6.06 -0.51
CA ALA A 142 5.25 -5.30 -1.39
C ALA A 142 3.83 -5.19 -0.83
N PHE A 143 3.07 -4.28 -1.42
CA PHE A 143 1.64 -4.13 -1.15
C PHE A 143 0.86 -4.00 -2.45
N CYS A 144 -0.44 -4.21 -2.37
CA CYS A 144 -1.36 -4.08 -3.49
C CYS A 144 -2.64 -3.42 -3.03
N LEU A 145 -3.17 -2.49 -3.82
CA LEU A 145 -4.51 -1.95 -3.58
C LEU A 145 -5.48 -2.45 -4.65
N LEU A 146 -6.55 -3.07 -4.19
CA LEU A 146 -7.71 -3.45 -4.99
C LEU A 146 -8.89 -2.55 -4.65
N TYR A 147 -9.79 -2.35 -5.61
CA TYR A 147 -11.07 -1.70 -5.36
C TYR A 147 -12.22 -2.55 -5.91
N ARG A 148 -13.34 -2.52 -5.19
CA ARG A 148 -14.56 -3.22 -5.59
C ARG A 148 -15.25 -2.44 -6.70
N VAL A 149 -15.64 -3.14 -7.76
CA VAL A 149 -16.46 -2.58 -8.84
C VAL A 149 -17.91 -2.86 -8.48
N ASP A 150 -18.68 -1.81 -8.23
CA ASP A 150 -20.13 -1.93 -8.05
C ASP A 150 -20.75 -2.32 -9.41
N ASN A 151 -21.66 -3.30 -9.41
CA ASN A 151 -22.42 -3.70 -10.60
C ASN A 151 -23.44 -2.63 -11.01
#